data_AF-A0A1M5IHQ7-F1
#
_entry.id   AF-A0A1M5IHQ7-F1
#
_cell.length_a   1.000
_cell.length_b   1.000
_cell.length_c   1.000
_cell.angle_alpha   90.00
_cell.angle_beta   90.00
_cell.angle_gamma   90.00
#
_symmetry.space_group_name_H-M   'P 1'
#
loop_
_entity.id
_entity.type
_entity.pdbx_description
1 polymer ?
#
loop_
_entity_poly.entity_id
_entity_poly.type
_entity_poly.pdbx_seq_one_letter_code
_entity_poly.pdbx_strand_id
1 'polypeptide(L)'
;MGLKKYIYGRTKVELRKNLVAYYKFDNNLFESTGMSPNGIGSSLVSYVSGKVSGSVYFPGNIEGASIYVDVSNNSNFSFSNGGGNDLPFSISLWVRVEILSGAANFLMTKRDASTNEEWQMAILPDTGLIFNKFSDGTNSANQAIISSNALPNDNVWHHVVYTDDGSKTISGMNFYVDSVLLSKTDSSSGSYLGMKQGNSFIRIGNASWNATYAAQHRGGIDELGIWKNRCLTQKEVSALFNSNSGRTYPF
;
A
#
# COMPACT_ATOMS: atom_id res chain seq x y z
N MET A 1 0.37 33.58 -11.88
CA MET A 1 -0.31 34.09 -10.66
C MET A 1 -0.31 32.99 -9.61
N GLY A 2 0.01 33.30 -8.34
CA GLY A 2 -0.09 32.33 -7.24
C GLY A 2 -1.49 32.32 -6.64
N LEU A 3 -2.17 31.16 -6.61
CA LEU A 3 -3.45 31.01 -5.91
C LEU A 3 -3.25 31.15 -4.40
N LYS A 4 -4.19 31.83 -3.73
CA LYS A 4 -4.10 32.10 -2.28
C LYS A 4 -4.17 30.78 -1.49
N LYS A 5 -3.12 30.48 -0.73
CA LYS A 5 -2.90 29.21 0.01
C LYS A 5 -3.81 29.01 1.25
N TYR A 6 -4.83 29.86 1.41
CA TYR A 6 -5.61 30.01 2.64
C TYR A 6 -7.09 30.27 2.35
N ILE A 7 -7.96 29.53 3.04
CA ILE A 7 -9.39 29.80 3.18
C ILE A 7 -9.69 29.79 4.68
N TYR A 8 -10.26 30.88 5.20
CA TYR A 8 -10.62 31.07 6.62
C TYR A 8 -9.56 30.59 7.64
N GLY A 9 -8.30 31.02 7.45
CA GLY A 9 -7.18 30.77 8.39
C GLY A 9 -6.69 29.32 8.49
N ARG A 10 -7.35 28.35 7.86
CA ARG A 10 -6.94 26.93 7.87
C ARG A 10 -6.05 26.65 6.64
N THR A 11 -4.83 26.15 6.87
CA THR A 11 -3.93 25.73 5.79
C THR A 11 -4.55 24.59 4.99
N LYS A 12 -4.77 24.80 3.68
CA LYS A 12 -5.26 23.77 2.77
C LYS A 12 -4.30 22.58 2.76
N VAL A 13 -4.85 21.37 2.90
CA VAL A 13 -4.10 20.12 2.87
C VAL A 13 -4.03 19.65 1.43
N GLU A 14 -2.88 19.87 0.78
CA GLU A 14 -2.69 19.62 -0.65
C GLU A 14 -2.42 18.13 -0.94
N LEU A 15 -3.44 17.28 -0.81
CA LEU A 15 -3.28 15.82 -0.92
C LEU A 15 -2.76 15.38 -2.30
N ARG A 16 -3.17 16.02 -3.40
CA ARG A 16 -2.70 15.68 -4.76
C ARG A 16 -1.22 16.00 -5.06
N LYS A 17 -0.51 16.78 -4.23
CA LYS A 17 0.93 17.03 -4.45
C LYS A 17 1.71 15.71 -4.40
N ASN A 18 2.50 15.40 -5.43
CA ASN A 18 3.35 14.21 -5.49
C ASN A 18 2.58 12.87 -5.36
N LEU A 19 1.26 12.89 -5.58
CA LEU A 19 0.43 11.70 -5.81
C LEU A 19 0.76 11.19 -7.23
N VAL A 20 1.14 9.93 -7.36
CA VAL A 20 1.62 9.34 -8.63
C VAL A 20 0.80 8.16 -9.13
N ALA A 21 -0.10 7.62 -8.31
CA ALA A 21 -1.19 6.74 -8.73
C ALA A 21 -2.37 6.85 -7.78
N TYR A 22 -3.59 6.70 -8.30
CA TYR A 22 -4.80 6.60 -7.50
C TYR A 22 -5.82 5.65 -8.13
N TYR A 23 -6.25 4.62 -7.41
CA TYR A 23 -7.22 3.62 -7.89
C TYR A 23 -8.45 3.64 -6.98
N LYS A 24 -9.57 4.12 -7.50
CA LYS A 24 -10.87 4.17 -6.80
C LYS A 24 -11.54 2.82 -6.64
N PHE A 25 -11.20 1.87 -7.50
CA PHE A 25 -11.86 0.56 -7.61
C PHE A 25 -13.40 0.58 -7.76
N ASP A 26 -13.96 1.72 -8.22
CA ASP A 26 -15.37 1.98 -8.60
C ASP A 26 -15.87 1.06 -9.74
N ASN A 27 -16.01 -0.24 -9.47
CA ASN A 27 -16.38 -1.28 -10.46
C ASN A 27 -15.42 -1.39 -11.66
N ASN A 28 -14.17 -0.92 -11.51
CA ASN A 28 -13.13 -0.94 -12.53
C ASN A 28 -11.73 -0.92 -11.88
N LEU A 29 -10.66 -1.07 -12.66
CA LEU A 29 -9.26 -1.06 -12.18
C LEU A 29 -8.43 0.12 -12.73
N PHE A 30 -9.09 1.21 -13.16
CA PHE A 30 -8.42 2.33 -13.81
C PHE A 30 -7.69 3.26 -12.85
N GLU A 31 -6.57 3.77 -13.32
CA GLU A 31 -5.73 4.74 -12.64
C GLU A 31 -6.28 6.16 -12.88
N SER A 32 -6.57 6.90 -11.82
CA SER A 32 -7.33 8.15 -11.85
C SER A 32 -6.46 9.42 -11.96
N THR A 33 -5.15 9.32 -11.80
CA THR A 33 -4.22 10.45 -12.00
C THR A 33 -3.78 10.61 -13.45
N GLY A 34 -3.80 9.54 -14.24
CA GLY A 34 -3.24 9.51 -15.60
C GLY A 34 -1.71 9.51 -15.62
N MET A 35 -1.07 9.15 -14.49
CA MET A 35 0.38 9.15 -14.32
C MET A 35 0.97 7.74 -14.23
N SER A 36 0.15 6.72 -13.94
CA SER A 36 0.57 5.33 -13.76
C SER A 36 -0.35 4.36 -14.54
N PRO A 37 0.03 3.07 -14.69
CA PRO A 37 -0.75 2.12 -15.47
C PRO A 37 -2.05 1.72 -14.77
N ASN A 38 -3.06 1.33 -15.56
CA ASN A 38 -4.25 0.65 -15.05
C ASN A 38 -3.90 -0.73 -14.47
N GLY A 39 -4.71 -1.21 -13.54
CA GLY A 39 -4.65 -2.59 -13.06
C GLY A 39 -5.34 -3.57 -14.03
N ILE A 40 -4.88 -4.82 -14.01
CA ILE A 40 -5.41 -5.95 -14.75
C ILE A 40 -5.71 -7.05 -13.73
N GLY A 41 -6.99 -7.38 -13.55
CA GLY A 41 -7.43 -8.42 -12.62
C GLY A 41 -7.31 -9.82 -13.22
N SER A 42 -7.09 -10.82 -12.37
CA SER A 42 -7.37 -12.21 -12.76
C SER A 42 -8.88 -12.42 -12.95
N SER A 43 -9.28 -13.50 -13.63
CA SER A 43 -10.67 -13.76 -14.06
C SER A 43 -11.69 -13.94 -12.93
N LEU A 44 -11.25 -13.94 -11.67
CA LEU A 44 -12.08 -14.08 -10.47
C LEU A 44 -12.09 -12.81 -9.59
N VAL A 45 -11.43 -11.73 -10.04
CA VAL A 45 -11.59 -10.40 -9.44
C VAL A 45 -13.02 -9.91 -9.70
N SER A 46 -13.65 -9.38 -8.66
CA SER A 46 -15.02 -8.86 -8.71
C SER A 46 -15.11 -7.54 -7.93
N TYR A 47 -16.31 -6.97 -7.81
CA TYR A 47 -16.53 -5.67 -7.16
C TYR A 47 -17.73 -5.71 -6.23
N VAL A 48 -17.63 -4.98 -5.11
CA VAL A 48 -18.68 -4.84 -4.09
C VAL A 48 -18.73 -3.40 -3.59
N SER A 49 -19.76 -3.04 -2.81
CA SER A 49 -19.84 -1.74 -2.13
C SER A 49 -18.58 -1.48 -1.29
N GLY A 50 -17.89 -0.39 -1.58
CA GLY A 50 -16.63 -0.02 -0.97
C GLY A 50 -16.76 0.70 0.36
N LYS A 51 -15.68 1.39 0.73
CA LYS A 51 -15.74 2.51 1.65
C LYS A 51 -16.34 3.73 0.96
N VAL A 52 -15.91 4.00 -0.27
CA VAL A 52 -16.36 5.12 -1.09
C VAL A 52 -16.92 4.56 -2.40
N SER A 53 -18.25 4.43 -2.48
CA SER A 53 -18.94 3.89 -3.67
C SER A 53 -18.60 2.41 -3.94
N GLY A 54 -17.68 2.09 -4.86
CA GLY A 54 -17.29 0.72 -5.21
C GLY A 54 -15.98 0.28 -4.55
N SER A 55 -15.58 -0.98 -4.75
CA SER A 55 -14.28 -1.51 -4.31
C SER A 55 -13.93 -2.76 -5.08
N VAL A 56 -12.64 -3.12 -5.11
CA VAL A 56 -12.18 -4.40 -5.69
C VAL A 56 -12.23 -5.48 -4.62
N TYR A 57 -12.82 -6.62 -4.98
CA TYR A 57 -13.13 -7.73 -4.07
C TYR A 57 -12.43 -9.01 -4.50
N PHE A 58 -11.80 -9.65 -3.51
CA PHE A 58 -11.02 -10.88 -3.64
C PHE A 58 -11.76 -12.00 -2.88
N PRO A 59 -12.67 -12.75 -3.54
CA PRO A 59 -13.51 -13.73 -2.86
C PRO A 59 -12.70 -14.85 -2.19
N GLY A 60 -12.92 -14.99 -0.88
CA GLY A 60 -12.19 -15.93 -0.02
C GLY A 60 -12.70 -17.37 -0.03
N ASN A 61 -13.66 -17.72 -0.88
CA ASN A 61 -14.39 -19.01 -0.85
C ASN A 61 -14.04 -19.97 -2.00
N ILE A 62 -13.08 -19.63 -2.87
CA ILE A 62 -12.69 -20.45 -4.03
C ILE A 62 -11.31 -21.06 -3.75
N GLU A 63 -11.29 -22.28 -3.21
CA GLU A 63 -10.04 -23.00 -2.96
C GLU A 63 -9.30 -23.34 -4.26
N GLY A 64 -7.97 -23.30 -4.22
CA GLY A 64 -7.10 -23.49 -5.39
C GLY A 64 -7.03 -22.29 -6.35
N ALA A 65 -7.92 -21.29 -6.21
CA ALA A 65 -7.83 -20.06 -7.00
C ALA A 65 -6.65 -19.18 -6.56
N SER A 66 -6.21 -18.33 -7.50
CA SER A 66 -5.31 -17.21 -7.23
C SER A 66 -5.95 -15.93 -7.78
N ILE A 67 -6.48 -15.12 -6.87
CA ILE A 67 -7.16 -13.86 -7.18
C ILE A 67 -6.24 -12.70 -6.84
N TYR A 68 -6.04 -11.80 -7.80
CA TYR A 68 -5.10 -10.68 -7.69
C TYR A 68 -5.39 -9.63 -8.76
N VAL A 69 -4.89 -8.41 -8.55
CA VAL A 69 -4.78 -7.37 -9.58
C VAL A 69 -3.31 -7.06 -9.81
N ASP A 70 -2.85 -7.15 -11.05
CA ASP A 70 -1.49 -6.77 -11.44
C ASP A 70 -1.48 -5.39 -12.10
N VAL A 71 -0.55 -4.52 -11.70
CA VAL A 71 -0.27 -3.23 -12.35
C VAL A 71 1.12 -3.31 -12.96
N SER A 72 1.26 -3.03 -14.25
CA SER A 72 2.54 -3.15 -14.95
C SER A 72 3.62 -2.23 -14.38
N ASN A 73 4.89 -2.61 -14.57
CA ASN A 73 6.01 -1.90 -13.97
C ASN A 73 6.07 -0.42 -14.40
N ASN A 74 6.21 0.47 -13.42
CA ASN A 74 6.39 1.90 -13.61
C ASN A 74 7.31 2.46 -12.52
N SER A 75 8.20 3.39 -12.89
CA SER A 75 9.17 4.02 -11.97
C SER A 75 8.53 4.87 -10.88
N ASN A 76 7.25 5.23 -10.98
CA ASN A 76 6.46 5.83 -9.92
C ASN A 76 6.37 4.94 -8.66
N PHE A 77 6.51 3.62 -8.82
CA PHE A 77 6.40 2.62 -7.75
C PHE A 77 7.74 2.19 -7.16
N SER A 78 8.86 2.69 -7.70
CA SER A 78 10.21 2.43 -7.19
C SER A 78 10.67 3.61 -6.34
N PHE A 79 10.72 3.44 -5.03
CA PHE A 79 10.94 4.55 -4.08
C PHE A 79 12.43 4.82 -3.82
N SER A 80 13.17 4.98 -4.92
CA SER A 80 14.64 5.14 -4.94
C SER A 80 15.06 6.15 -6.03
N ASN A 81 16.22 6.78 -5.85
CA ASN A 81 16.87 7.63 -6.85
C ASN A 81 17.77 6.84 -7.83
N GLY A 82 17.79 5.51 -7.75
CA GLY A 82 18.59 4.63 -8.62
C GLY A 82 20.06 4.50 -8.17
N GLY A 83 20.62 5.52 -7.52
CA GLY A 83 21.93 5.48 -6.85
C GLY A 83 21.90 4.84 -5.47
N GLY A 84 20.98 3.90 -5.22
CA GLY A 84 20.81 3.23 -3.93
C GLY A 84 20.33 4.15 -2.79
N ASN A 85 19.73 5.32 -3.05
CA ASN A 85 19.13 6.16 -2.01
C ASN A 85 17.61 6.14 -2.10
N ASP A 86 16.98 5.80 -0.98
CA ASP A 86 15.52 5.82 -0.84
C ASP A 86 14.97 7.24 -1.02
N LEU A 87 13.74 7.32 -1.51
CA LEU A 87 12.97 8.56 -1.64
C LEU A 87 11.77 8.50 -0.70
N PRO A 88 11.38 9.59 -0.01
CA PRO A 88 10.20 9.60 0.83
C PRO A 88 8.95 9.20 0.03
N PHE A 89 8.11 8.33 0.59
CA PHE A 89 6.92 7.82 -0.08
C PHE A 89 5.79 7.52 0.91
N SER A 90 4.59 7.27 0.39
CA SER A 90 3.46 6.81 1.19
C SER A 90 2.48 6.01 0.34
N ILE A 91 1.82 5.04 0.97
CA ILE A 91 0.77 4.21 0.38
C ILE A 91 -0.43 4.27 1.33
N SER A 92 -1.58 4.69 0.82
CA SER A 92 -2.86 4.73 1.54
C SER A 92 -3.83 3.78 0.85
N LEU A 93 -4.58 3.00 1.61
CA LEU A 93 -5.71 2.22 1.12
C LEU A 93 -6.77 2.07 2.21
N TRP A 94 -8.01 1.88 1.81
CA TRP A 94 -9.00 1.23 2.65
C TRP A 94 -8.96 -0.27 2.39
N VAL A 95 -9.13 -1.06 3.45
CA VAL A 95 -9.12 -2.52 3.39
C VAL A 95 -10.18 -3.08 4.33
N ARG A 96 -10.92 -4.10 3.87
CA ARG A 96 -11.86 -4.89 4.66
C ARG A 96 -11.38 -6.33 4.65
N VAL A 97 -11.07 -6.90 5.81
CA VAL A 97 -10.61 -8.29 5.92
C VAL A 97 -11.75 -9.17 6.42
N GLU A 98 -12.13 -10.16 5.62
CA GLU A 98 -13.15 -11.15 5.98
C GLU A 98 -12.53 -12.35 6.70
N ILE A 99 -11.42 -12.86 6.16
CA ILE A 99 -10.73 -14.06 6.64
C ILE A 99 -9.22 -13.85 6.53
N LEU A 100 -8.52 -13.90 7.66
CA LEU A 100 -7.09 -14.23 7.70
C LEU A 100 -6.92 -15.76 7.67
N SER A 101 -5.92 -16.23 6.93
CA SER A 101 -5.42 -17.60 7.07
C SER A 101 -4.33 -17.63 8.15
N GLY A 102 -3.71 -18.79 8.40
CA GLY A 102 -2.47 -18.87 9.20
C GLY A 102 -1.20 -18.39 8.47
N ALA A 103 -1.33 -17.81 7.28
CA ALA A 103 -0.22 -17.30 6.46
C ALA A 103 -0.33 -15.79 6.24
N ALA A 104 0.77 -15.16 5.79
CA ALA A 104 0.80 -13.74 5.48
C ALA A 104 -0.20 -13.39 4.36
N ASN A 105 -1.13 -12.48 4.66
CA ASN A 105 -2.15 -11.96 3.73
C ASN A 105 -1.54 -10.75 3.00
N PHE A 106 -1.12 -10.94 1.74
CA PHE A 106 -0.43 -9.89 1.00
C PHE A 106 -1.40 -8.88 0.40
N LEU A 107 -1.36 -7.65 0.93
CA LEU A 107 -2.13 -6.53 0.41
C LEU A 107 -1.51 -6.01 -0.89
N MET A 108 -0.18 -5.86 -0.93
CA MET A 108 0.53 -5.36 -2.11
C MET A 108 2.00 -5.77 -2.14
N THR A 109 2.52 -6.12 -3.32
CA THR A 109 3.92 -6.52 -3.51
C THR A 109 4.49 -5.92 -4.80
N LYS A 110 5.76 -5.48 -4.78
CA LYS A 110 6.56 -5.14 -5.98
C LYS A 110 7.90 -5.87 -5.87
N ARG A 111 7.87 -7.14 -6.29
CA ARG A 111 9.02 -8.05 -6.30
C ARG A 111 8.77 -9.23 -7.24
N ASP A 112 9.84 -9.92 -7.63
CA ASP A 112 9.76 -11.28 -8.17
C ASP A 112 10.15 -12.29 -7.07
N ALA A 113 10.65 -13.47 -7.49
CA ALA A 113 11.06 -14.56 -6.62
C ALA A 113 12.57 -14.56 -6.27
N SER A 114 13.39 -13.63 -6.79
CA SER A 114 14.85 -13.78 -6.73
C SER A 114 15.72 -12.53 -6.90
N THR A 115 15.39 -11.59 -7.80
CA THR A 115 16.37 -10.61 -8.32
C THR A 115 15.82 -9.21 -8.64
N ASN A 116 14.50 -9.02 -8.58
CA ASN A 116 13.85 -7.73 -8.81
C ASN A 116 12.99 -7.31 -7.60
N GLU A 117 13.45 -7.64 -6.39
CA GLU A 117 12.72 -7.34 -5.16
C GLU A 117 12.87 -5.87 -4.73
N GLU A 118 11.76 -5.14 -4.62
CA GLU A 118 11.77 -3.74 -4.16
C GLU A 118 11.06 -3.59 -2.81
N TRP A 119 9.80 -4.03 -2.71
CA TRP A 119 9.04 -3.95 -1.46
C TRP A 119 7.81 -4.87 -1.40
N GLN A 120 7.28 -5.05 -0.19
CA GLN A 120 5.99 -5.73 0.06
C GLN A 120 5.29 -5.22 1.32
N MET A 121 3.96 -5.27 1.31
CA MET A 121 3.06 -4.94 2.41
C MET A 121 2.07 -6.09 2.64
N ALA A 122 1.97 -6.56 3.88
CA ALA A 122 1.11 -7.68 4.26
C ALA A 122 0.52 -7.51 5.66
N ILE A 123 -0.56 -8.25 5.94
CA ILE A 123 -1.02 -8.52 7.31
C ILE A 123 -0.40 -9.87 7.72
N LEU A 124 0.33 -9.87 8.83
CA LEU A 124 0.78 -11.07 9.52
C LEU A 124 -0.26 -11.43 10.60
N PRO A 125 -0.89 -12.62 10.51
CA PRO A 125 -1.86 -13.09 11.51
C PRO A 125 -1.31 -13.00 12.93
N ASP A 126 -2.16 -12.57 13.86
CA ASP A 126 -1.89 -12.40 15.30
C ASP A 126 -0.64 -11.54 15.64
N THR A 127 -0.08 -10.84 14.66
CA THR A 127 1.23 -10.19 14.76
C THR A 127 1.16 -8.70 14.42
N GLY A 128 0.78 -8.33 13.20
CA GLY A 128 0.90 -6.93 12.75
C GLY A 128 0.74 -6.70 11.25
N LEU A 129 0.63 -5.44 10.86
CA LEU A 129 0.96 -5.01 9.49
C LEU A 129 2.49 -5.01 9.35
N ILE A 130 3.01 -5.59 8.26
CA ILE A 130 4.44 -5.55 7.93
C ILE A 130 4.65 -4.78 6.63
N PHE A 131 5.67 -3.92 6.61
CA PHE A 131 6.24 -3.37 5.37
C PHE A 131 7.72 -3.76 5.29
N ASN A 132 8.16 -4.21 4.12
CA ASN A 132 9.58 -4.50 3.83
C ASN A 132 10.02 -3.68 2.62
N LYS A 133 11.24 -3.14 2.68
CA LYS A 133 12.02 -2.67 1.53
C LYS A 133 13.23 -3.59 1.37
N PHE A 134 13.49 -4.06 0.16
CA PHE A 134 14.56 -5.03 -0.13
C PHE A 134 15.82 -4.34 -0.64
N SER A 135 16.99 -4.86 -0.24
CA SER A 135 18.29 -4.31 -0.60
C SER A 135 18.81 -4.95 -1.88
N ASP A 136 19.32 -4.11 -2.80
CA ASP A 136 19.94 -4.51 -4.07
C ASP A 136 19.12 -5.50 -4.96
N GLY A 137 17.80 -5.57 -4.77
CA GLY A 137 16.91 -6.43 -5.56
C GLY A 137 16.70 -7.84 -5.01
N THR A 138 17.14 -8.13 -3.77
CA THR A 138 17.18 -9.49 -3.22
C THR A 138 16.48 -9.62 -1.86
N ASN A 139 15.99 -10.82 -1.54
CA ASN A 139 15.45 -11.14 -0.21
C ASN A 139 16.52 -11.30 0.90
N SER A 140 17.82 -11.29 0.58
CA SER A 140 18.88 -11.59 1.56
C SER A 140 19.16 -10.47 2.56
N ALA A 141 18.71 -9.24 2.27
CA ALA A 141 18.71 -8.13 3.22
C ALA A 141 17.53 -7.19 2.98
N ASN A 142 16.87 -6.78 4.05
CA ASN A 142 15.68 -5.94 4.02
C ASN A 142 15.69 -4.94 5.19
N GLN A 143 15.09 -3.77 4.97
CA GLN A 143 14.64 -2.89 6.04
C GLN A 143 13.14 -3.05 6.21
N ALA A 144 12.69 -3.39 7.42
CA ALA A 144 11.29 -3.72 7.66
C ALA A 144 10.80 -3.29 9.05
N ILE A 145 9.51 -2.96 9.12
CA ILE A 145 8.80 -2.72 10.38
C ILE A 145 7.54 -3.59 10.48
N ILE A 146 7.23 -4.00 11.70
CA ILE A 146 5.97 -4.66 12.07
C ILE A 146 5.22 -3.72 13.03
N SER A 147 3.93 -3.48 12.83
CA SER A 147 3.09 -2.75 13.80
C SER A 147 2.78 -3.62 15.01
N SER A 148 2.78 -3.03 16.22
CA SER A 148 2.59 -3.77 17.49
C SER A 148 1.18 -4.37 17.69
N ASN A 149 0.25 -4.06 16.79
CA ASN A 149 -1.10 -4.64 16.73
C ASN A 149 -1.34 -5.16 15.31
N ALA A 150 -2.03 -6.30 15.19
CA ALA A 150 -2.64 -6.74 13.94
C ALA A 150 -3.76 -5.78 13.50
N LEU A 151 -4.04 -5.75 12.19
CA LEU A 151 -5.26 -5.14 11.67
C LEU A 151 -6.47 -5.99 12.10
N PRO A 152 -7.61 -5.41 12.52
CA PRO A 152 -8.79 -6.20 12.84
C PRO A 152 -9.26 -7.07 11.66
N ASN A 153 -9.65 -8.31 11.97
CA ASN A 153 -10.35 -9.21 11.05
C ASN A 153 -11.81 -9.37 11.51
N ASP A 154 -12.55 -8.27 11.42
CA ASP A 154 -13.93 -8.11 11.89
C ASP A 154 -14.93 -7.85 10.73
N ASN A 155 -14.46 -7.93 9.48
CA ASN A 155 -15.18 -7.57 8.26
C ASN A 155 -15.63 -6.09 8.19
N VAL A 156 -14.90 -5.18 8.84
CA VAL A 156 -15.09 -3.72 8.74
C VAL A 156 -14.01 -3.09 7.83
N TRP A 157 -14.36 -1.98 7.19
CA TRP A 157 -13.42 -1.17 6.39
C TRP A 157 -12.54 -0.29 7.29
N HIS A 158 -11.24 -0.60 7.33
CA HIS A 158 -10.20 0.17 8.01
C HIS A 158 -9.32 0.96 7.04
N HIS A 159 -8.86 2.13 7.45
CA HIS A 159 -7.95 2.97 6.68
C HIS A 159 -6.50 2.69 7.06
N VAL A 160 -5.75 2.02 6.18
CA VAL A 160 -4.33 1.72 6.37
C VAL A 160 -3.49 2.73 5.59
N VAL A 161 -2.51 3.34 6.26
CA VAL A 161 -1.47 4.15 5.59
C VAL A 161 -0.09 3.70 6.05
N TYR A 162 0.79 3.39 5.09
CA TYR A 162 2.23 3.29 5.31
C TYR A 162 2.92 4.57 4.83
N THR A 163 3.91 5.06 5.58
CA THR A 163 4.71 6.24 5.22
C THR A 163 6.19 6.03 5.51
N ASP A 164 7.06 6.51 4.63
CA ASP A 164 8.51 6.44 4.74
C ASP A 164 9.12 7.81 4.43
N ASP A 165 10.03 8.31 5.24
CA ASP A 165 10.72 9.60 5.03
C ASP A 165 11.97 9.51 4.13
N GLY A 166 12.36 8.31 3.70
CA GLY A 166 13.56 8.08 2.89
C GLY A 166 14.88 8.14 3.67
N SER A 167 14.85 8.32 4.99
CA SER A 167 16.05 8.37 5.85
C SER A 167 16.83 7.06 5.94
N LYS A 168 16.22 5.95 5.47
CA LYS A 168 16.66 4.57 5.73
C LYS A 168 16.74 4.23 7.22
N THR A 169 15.93 4.86 8.06
CA THR A 169 15.85 4.54 9.51
C THR A 169 14.48 3.98 9.88
N ILE A 170 14.46 3.07 10.85
CA ILE A 170 13.21 2.54 11.43
C ILE A 170 12.33 3.68 11.95
N SER A 171 12.91 4.73 12.55
CA SER A 171 12.18 5.93 12.98
C SER A 171 11.35 6.60 11.88
N GLY A 172 11.87 6.62 10.65
CA GLY A 172 11.22 7.24 9.49
C GLY A 172 10.06 6.45 8.89
N MET A 173 9.98 5.15 9.18
CA MET A 173 8.95 4.24 8.71
C MET A 173 7.76 4.23 9.69
N ASN A 174 6.53 4.36 9.20
CA ASN A 174 5.34 4.39 10.07
C ASN A 174 4.12 3.71 9.43
N PHE A 175 3.32 3.06 10.28
CA PHE A 175 1.97 2.59 9.95
C PHE A 175 0.93 3.42 10.70
N TYR A 176 -0.17 3.70 10.03
CA TYR A 176 -1.38 4.29 10.62
C TYR A 176 -2.57 3.37 10.31
N VAL A 177 -3.45 3.18 11.29
CA VAL A 177 -4.77 2.55 11.12
C VAL A 177 -5.82 3.50 11.64
N ASP A 178 -6.84 3.81 10.83
CA ASP A 178 -7.94 4.72 11.17
C ASP A 178 -7.47 6.08 11.72
N SER A 179 -6.45 6.64 11.06
CA SER A 179 -5.75 7.86 11.47
C SER A 179 -4.96 7.78 12.80
N VAL A 180 -4.83 6.62 13.44
CA VAL A 180 -3.99 6.43 14.63
C VAL A 180 -2.60 5.92 14.21
N LEU A 181 -1.55 6.64 14.59
CA LEU A 181 -0.16 6.18 14.45
C LEU A 181 0.07 4.95 15.34
N LEU A 182 0.55 3.85 14.76
CA LEU A 182 0.83 2.63 15.50
C LEU A 182 2.26 2.59 16.06
N SER A 183 2.40 2.00 17.25
CA SER A 183 3.68 1.48 17.73
C SER A 183 4.21 0.42 16.77
N LYS A 184 5.54 0.26 16.72
CA LYS A 184 6.23 -0.60 15.77
C LYS A 184 7.51 -1.21 16.35
N THR A 185 7.90 -2.36 15.83
CA THR A 185 9.19 -3.01 16.05
C THR A 185 10.02 -3.03 14.76
N ASP A 186 11.34 -3.11 14.92
CA ASP A 186 12.25 -3.44 13.81
C ASP A 186 12.12 -4.93 13.48
N SER A 187 12.08 -5.25 12.18
CA SER A 187 12.06 -6.61 11.63
C SER A 187 13.04 -6.77 10.45
N SER A 188 14.04 -5.89 10.39
CA SER A 188 15.07 -5.87 9.35
C SER A 188 16.03 -7.07 9.45
N SER A 189 16.63 -7.45 8.32
CA SER A 189 17.64 -8.51 8.24
C SER A 189 18.78 -8.10 7.32
N GLY A 190 19.99 -8.57 7.61
CA GLY A 190 21.21 -8.22 6.89
C GLY A 190 21.56 -6.73 7.00
N SER A 191 22.18 -6.18 5.95
CA SER A 191 22.53 -4.76 5.85
C SER A 191 21.75 -4.12 4.71
N TYR A 192 20.85 -3.20 5.04
CA TYR A 192 20.04 -2.49 4.05
C TYR A 192 20.82 -1.31 3.45
N LEU A 193 21.33 -1.49 2.23
CA LEU A 193 22.07 -0.45 1.52
C LEU A 193 21.14 0.58 0.86
N GLY A 194 19.93 0.17 0.49
CA GLY A 194 18.89 1.00 -0.11
C GLY A 194 18.06 0.24 -1.16
N MET A 195 16.87 0.76 -1.46
CA MET A 195 15.99 0.15 -2.44
C MET A 195 16.58 0.28 -3.86
N LYS A 196 16.58 -0.83 -4.61
CA LYS A 196 16.93 -0.87 -6.04
C LYS A 196 15.68 -0.60 -6.87
N GLN A 197 15.81 0.09 -8.00
CA GLN A 197 14.76 0.11 -9.01
C GLN A 197 14.87 -1.17 -9.85
N GLY A 198 13.88 -2.05 -9.73
CA GLY A 198 13.77 -3.29 -10.49
C GLY A 198 12.79 -3.16 -11.67
N ASN A 199 12.39 -4.31 -12.21
CA ASN A 199 11.46 -4.39 -13.34
C ASN A 199 10.11 -5.07 -13.03
N SER A 200 9.88 -5.53 -11.79
CA SER A 200 8.65 -6.23 -11.41
C SER A 200 7.40 -5.34 -11.47
N PHE A 201 6.28 -5.96 -11.82
CA PHE A 201 4.93 -5.41 -11.66
C PHE A 201 4.57 -5.24 -10.18
N ILE A 202 3.57 -4.42 -9.88
CA ILE A 202 2.86 -4.50 -8.60
C ILE A 202 1.83 -5.63 -8.71
N ARG A 203 1.75 -6.51 -7.70
CA ARG A 203 0.56 -7.31 -7.42
C ARG A 203 -0.19 -6.77 -6.22
N ILE A 204 -1.52 -6.74 -6.30
CA ILE A 204 -2.46 -6.37 -5.24
C ILE A 204 -3.26 -7.63 -4.87
N GLY A 205 -3.39 -7.90 -3.57
CA GLY A 205 -4.22 -8.97 -3.03
C GLY A 205 -3.64 -10.39 -3.04
N ASN A 206 -2.40 -10.60 -3.53
CA ASN A 206 -1.68 -11.88 -3.38
C ASN A 206 -0.16 -11.67 -3.54
N ALA A 207 0.64 -12.70 -3.24
CA ALA A 207 2.07 -12.72 -3.53
C ALA A 207 2.35 -12.75 -5.04
N SER A 208 3.34 -11.96 -5.48
CA SER A 208 3.75 -11.89 -6.89
C SER A 208 4.59 -13.09 -7.35
N TRP A 209 5.45 -13.63 -6.49
CA TRP A 209 6.37 -14.73 -6.78
C TRP A 209 5.72 -16.12 -6.81
N ASN A 210 4.73 -16.35 -5.94
CA ASN A 210 3.97 -17.58 -5.84
C ASN A 210 2.60 -17.25 -5.27
N ALA A 211 1.65 -16.94 -6.16
CA ALA A 211 0.28 -16.66 -5.75
C ALA A 211 -0.37 -17.95 -5.22
N THR A 212 -0.95 -17.88 -4.02
CA THR A 212 -1.63 -19.02 -3.41
C THR A 212 -2.92 -18.58 -2.74
N TYR A 213 -3.88 -19.50 -2.63
CA TYR A 213 -5.11 -19.30 -1.86
C TYR A 213 -4.85 -18.97 -0.38
N ALA A 214 -3.76 -19.50 0.21
CA ALA A 214 -3.39 -19.25 1.60
C ALA A 214 -2.86 -17.83 1.83
N ALA A 215 -2.03 -17.32 0.92
CA ALA A 215 -1.37 -16.01 1.03
C ALA A 215 -2.20 -14.84 0.42
N GLN A 216 -3.35 -15.16 -0.16
CA GLN A 216 -4.27 -14.20 -0.77
C GLN A 216 -4.97 -13.32 0.29
N HIS A 217 -5.24 -12.08 -0.09
CA HIS A 217 -6.25 -11.26 0.55
C HIS A 217 -7.67 -11.83 0.35
N ARG A 218 -8.54 -11.64 1.36
CA ARG A 218 -9.92 -12.12 1.38
C ARG A 218 -10.79 -11.02 1.96
N GLY A 219 -11.65 -10.46 1.11
CA GLY A 219 -12.31 -9.18 1.39
C GLY A 219 -11.99 -8.13 0.33
N GLY A 220 -12.07 -6.86 0.71
CA GLY A 220 -12.06 -5.72 -0.22
C GLY A 220 -10.87 -4.77 -0.04
N ILE A 221 -10.45 -4.14 -1.14
CA ILE A 221 -9.51 -3.01 -1.16
C ILE A 221 -10.13 -1.84 -1.91
N ASP A 222 -9.93 -0.62 -1.41
CA ASP A 222 -10.60 0.60 -1.90
C ASP A 222 -9.72 1.86 -1.75
N GLU A 223 -10.00 2.90 -2.57
CA GLU A 223 -9.40 4.25 -2.54
C GLU A 223 -7.87 4.28 -2.37
N LEU A 224 -7.18 3.41 -3.12
CA LEU A 224 -5.73 3.22 -3.08
C LEU A 224 -4.99 4.43 -3.68
N GLY A 225 -4.18 5.11 -2.87
CA GLY A 225 -3.29 6.19 -3.31
C GLY A 225 -1.81 5.89 -3.04
N ILE A 226 -0.95 6.25 -3.99
CA ILE A 226 0.51 6.12 -3.87
C ILE A 226 1.17 7.48 -4.13
N TRP A 227 2.03 7.91 -3.21
CA TRP A 227 2.82 9.14 -3.31
C TRP A 227 4.31 8.83 -3.38
N LYS A 228 5.04 9.50 -4.27
CA LYS A 228 6.52 9.38 -4.42
C LYS A 228 7.18 10.75 -4.30
N ASN A 229 8.30 10.84 -3.58
CA ASN A 229 8.88 12.08 -3.07
C ASN A 229 7.98 12.81 -2.05
N ARG A 230 7.24 12.07 -1.21
CA ARG A 230 6.42 12.60 -0.12
C ARG A 230 6.14 11.54 0.94
N CYS A 231 6.57 11.79 2.17
CA CYS A 231 6.04 11.17 3.37
C CYS A 231 4.80 11.97 3.81
N LEU A 232 3.67 11.30 4.04
CA LEU A 232 2.46 11.95 4.52
C LEU A 232 2.54 12.19 6.03
N THR A 233 2.18 13.40 6.45
CA THR A 233 2.08 13.76 7.87
C THR A 233 0.80 13.19 8.50
N GLN A 234 0.80 13.03 9.83
CA GLN A 234 -0.41 12.71 10.61
C GLN A 234 -1.63 13.56 10.21
N LYS A 235 -1.45 14.86 9.91
CA LYS A 235 -2.54 15.75 9.46
C LYS A 235 -3.10 15.38 8.08
N GLU A 236 -2.26 14.87 7.19
CA GLU A 236 -2.65 14.41 5.86
C GLU A 236 -3.31 13.03 5.93
N VAL A 237 -2.82 12.13 6.79
CA VAL A 237 -3.49 10.86 7.13
C VAL A 237 -4.88 11.12 7.71
N SER A 238 -5.01 12.00 8.71
CA SER A 238 -6.31 12.40 9.27
C SER A 238 -7.24 13.05 8.25
N ALA A 239 -6.67 13.79 7.28
CA ALA A 239 -7.45 14.36 6.19
C ALA A 239 -8.01 13.25 5.28
N LEU A 240 -7.20 12.25 4.90
CA LEU A 240 -7.59 11.07 4.10
C LEU A 240 -8.61 10.17 4.82
N PHE A 241 -8.46 9.95 6.12
CA PHE A 241 -9.41 9.17 6.93
C PHE A 241 -10.79 9.84 7.03
N ASN A 242 -10.80 11.18 7.18
CA ASN A 242 -11.99 12.03 7.11
C ASN A 242 -13.11 11.60 8.08
N SER A 243 -12.77 11.40 9.35
CA SER A 243 -13.69 10.92 10.39
C SER A 243 -14.45 9.65 9.98
N ASN A 244 -13.70 8.62 9.60
CA ASN A 244 -14.19 7.32 9.13
C ASN A 244 -15.11 7.35 7.90
N SER A 245 -15.15 8.46 7.15
CA SER A 245 -15.97 8.60 5.93
C SER A 245 -15.18 8.37 4.64
N GLY A 246 -13.84 8.39 4.72
CA GLY A 246 -12.99 8.54 3.54
C GLY A 246 -12.98 9.98 3.01
N ARG A 247 -11.79 10.48 2.69
CA ARG A 247 -11.58 11.63 1.81
C ARG A 247 -10.78 11.15 0.61
N THR A 248 -10.92 11.78 -0.55
CA THR A 248 -12.57 11.96 -2.90
C THR A 248 -12.14 12.45 -4.32
N TYR A 249 -11.56 11.55 -5.11
CA TYR A 249 -10.55 11.99 -6.04
C TYR A 249 -11.23 12.79 -7.17
N PRO A 250 -10.89 14.08 -7.35
CA PRO A 250 -9.62 14.74 -7.00
C PRO A 250 -9.60 15.62 -5.71
N PHE A 251 -9.81 15.02 -4.54
CA PHE A 251 -9.78 15.63 -3.19
C PHE A 251 -8.54 16.51 -2.89
#